data_AF-A0A3P1CXM5-F1
#
_entry.id   AF-A0A3P1CXM5-F1
#
_cell.length_a   1.000
_cell.length_b   1.000
_cell.length_c   1.000
_cell.angle_alpha   90.00
_cell.angle_beta   90.00
_cell.angle_gamma   90.00
#
_symmetry.space_group_name_H-M   'P 1'
#
loop_
_entity.id
_entity.type
_entity.pdbx_description
1 polymer ?
#
loop_
_entity_poly.entity_id
_entity_poly.type
_entity_poly.pdbx_seq_one_letter_code
_entity_poly.pdbx_strand_id
1 'polypeptide(L)' 'MHYGDTVKHSNAGINNGHPMTVSSMNEDETQALCRLDDDSEEWFDVQELTVVGELDDSFI' A
#
# COMPACT_ATOMS: atom_id res chain seq x y z
N MET A 1 -7.59 2.60 3.77
CA MET A 1 -6.51 2.65 2.76
C MET A 1 -6.98 3.58 1.67
N HIS A 2 -6.19 4.58 1.33
CA HIS A 2 -6.54 5.65 0.40
C HIS A 2 -5.41 5.87 -0.61
N TYR A 3 -5.74 6.55 -1.70
CA TYR A 3 -4.74 7.02 -2.65
C TYR A 3 -3.66 7.85 -1.95
N GLY A 4 -2.39 7.52 -2.22
CA GLY A 4 -1.23 8.16 -1.60
C GLY A 4 -0.79 7.53 -0.28
N ASP A 5 -1.55 6.57 0.28
CA ASP A 5 -1.13 5.86 1.49
C ASP A 5 0.15 5.06 1.21
N THR A 6 1.07 5.09 2.18
CA THR A 6 2.22 4.20 2.18
C THR A 6 1.85 2.88 2.85
N VAL A 7 1.94 1.78 2.13
CA VAL A 7 1.53 0.44 2.55
C VAL A 7 2.70 -0.55 2.46
N LYS A 8 2.64 -1.64 3.21
CA LYS A 8 3.55 -2.78 3.11
C LYS A 8 2.76 -4.04 2.86
N HIS A 9 3.29 -4.90 2.00
CA HIS A 9 2.75 -6.23 1.84
C HIS A 9 3.12 -7.12 3.04
N SER A 10 2.22 -8.01 3.44
CA SER A 10 2.44 -9.00 4.50
C SER A 10 3.57 -9.98 4.15
N ASN A 11 3.67 -10.33 2.87
CA ASN A 11 4.76 -11.13 2.32
C ASN A 11 6.02 -10.28 2.06
N ALA A 12 7.10 -10.56 2.80
CA ALA A 12 8.40 -9.87 2.67
C ALA A 12 9.12 -10.11 1.32
N GLY A 13 8.69 -11.09 0.52
CA GLY A 13 9.20 -11.30 -0.84
C GLY A 13 8.67 -10.28 -1.85
N ILE A 14 7.55 -9.64 -1.56
CA ILE A 14 6.96 -8.59 -2.41
C ILE A 14 7.69 -7.28 -2.14
N ASN A 15 8.14 -6.62 -3.21
CA ASN A 15 8.88 -5.35 -3.16
C ASN A 15 10.08 -5.41 -2.19
N ASN A 16 10.69 -6.59 -1.99
CA ASN A 16 11.72 -6.87 -0.99
C ASN A 16 11.38 -6.40 0.45
N GLY A 17 10.10 -6.33 0.80
CA GLY A 17 9.62 -5.81 2.09
C GLY A 17 9.70 -4.29 2.23
N HIS A 18 10.03 -3.57 1.15
CA HIS A 18 9.97 -2.12 1.10
C HIS A 18 8.51 -1.64 1.07
N PRO A 19 8.23 -0.47 1.66
CA PRO A 19 6.93 0.16 1.50
C PRO A 19 6.63 0.48 0.04
N MET A 20 5.35 0.40 -0.30
CA MET A 20 4.77 0.76 -1.59
C MET A 20 3.80 1.92 -1.39
N THR A 21 3.44 2.61 -2.47
CA THR A 21 2.46 3.71 -2.41
C THR A 21 1.19 3.32 -3.16
N VAL A 22 0.02 3.56 -2.58
CA VAL A 22 -1.27 3.28 -3.25
C VAL A 22 -1.49 4.30 -4.38
N SER A 23 -1.48 3.84 -5.62
CA SER A 23 -1.77 4.60 -6.84
C SER A 23 -3.26 4.60 -7.21
N SER A 24 -4.02 3.55 -6.88
CA SER A 24 -5.46 3.48 -7.17
C SER A 24 -6.13 2.34 -6.40
N MET A 25 -7.46 2.30 -6.40
CA MET A 25 -8.25 1.17 -5.90
C MET A 25 -9.24 0.70 -6.98
N ASN A 26 -9.62 -0.57 -6.93
CA ASN A 26 -10.68 -1.11 -7.79
C ASN A 26 -12.07 -0.63 -7.33
N GLU A 27 -13.09 -0.85 -8.16
CA GLU A 27 -14.48 -0.42 -7.86
C GLU A 27 -15.05 -1.05 -6.58
N ASP A 28 -14.62 -2.27 -6.25
CA ASP A 28 -15.07 -3.00 -5.07
C ASP A 28 -14.22 -2.70 -3.81
N GLU A 29 -13.19 -1.86 -3.91
CA GLU A 29 -12.23 -1.53 -2.84
C GLU A 29 -11.56 -2.76 -2.18
N THR A 30 -11.49 -3.88 -2.89
CA THR A 30 -10.85 -5.13 -2.45
C THR A 30 -9.38 -5.23 -2.83
N GLN A 31 -8.98 -4.52 -3.88
CA GLN A 31 -7.61 -4.52 -4.40
C GLN A 31 -7.11 -3.08 -4.57
N ALA A 32 -5.84 -2.87 -4.23
CA ALA A 32 -5.15 -1.60 -4.41
C ALA A 32 -4.03 -1.75 -5.43
N LEU A 33 -3.99 -0.84 -6.41
CA LEU A 33 -2.85 -0.68 -7.30
C LEU A 33 -1.76 0.04 -6.51
N CYS A 34 -0.63 -0.62 -6.31
CA CYS A 34 0.50 -0.08 -5.57
C CYS A 34 1.68 0.14 -6.50
N ARG A 35 2.36 1.29 -6.35
CA ARG A 35 3.64 1.58 -7.00
C ARG A 35 4.80 1.04 -6.15
N LEU A 36 5.64 0.22 -6.78
CA LEU A 36 6.82 -0.42 -6.24
C LEU A 36 8.04 0.51 -6.32
N ASP A 37 9.17 0.08 -5.74
CA ASP A 37 10.42 0.86 -5.74
C ASP A 37 11.06 0.98 -7.14
N ASP A 38 10.80 0.03 -8.03
CA ASP A 38 11.30 0.03 -9.42
C ASP A 38 10.42 0.83 -10.38
N ASP A 39 9.47 1.62 -9.86
CA ASP A 39 8.43 2.35 -10.59
C ASP A 39 7.39 1.48 -11.31
N SER A 40 7.40 0.16 -11.16
CA SER A 40 6.29 -0.70 -11.62
C SER A 40 5.05 -0.52 -10.75
N GLU A 41 3.89 -0.81 -11.32
CA GLU A 41 2.61 -0.78 -10.62
C GLU A 41 1.96 -2.17 -10.67
N GLU A 42 1.57 -2.69 -9.51
CA GLU A 42 0.95 -4.01 -9.38
C GLU A 42 -0.27 -3.96 -8.46
N TRP A 43 -1.25 -4.83 -8.75
CA TRP A 43 -2.47 -4.96 -7.95
C TRP A 43 -2.26 -5.96 -6.82
N PHE A 44 -2.61 -5.55 -5.60
CA PHE A 44 -2.55 -6.40 -4.41
C PHE A 44 -3.87 -6.39 -3.67
N ASP A 45 -4.20 -7.49 -3.00
CA ASP A 45 -5.36 -7.56 -2.13
C ASP A 45 -5.17 -6.66 -0.90
N VAL A 46 -6.15 -5.81 -0.63
CA VAL A 46 -6.10 -4.85 0.49
C VAL A 46 -5.93 -5.57 1.84
N GLN A 47 -6.43 -6.80 1.95
CA GLN A 47 -6.27 -7.64 3.16
C GLN A 47 -4.82 -8.09 3.39
N GLU A 48 -4.00 -8.14 2.34
CA GLU A 48 -2.58 -8.50 2.42
C GLU A 48 -1.67 -7.28 2.64
N LEU A 49 -2.24 -6.08 2.57
CA LEU A 49 -1.54 -4.81 2.73
C LEU A 49 -1.78 -4.22 4.13
N THR A 50 -0.73 -3.66 4.71
CA THR A 50 -0.78 -2.94 5.99
C THR A 50 -0.30 -1.51 5.77
N VAL A 51 -1.09 -0.52 6.17
CA VAL A 51 -0.67 0.90 6.10
C VAL A 51 0.49 1.11 7.08
N VAL A 52 1.60 1.65 6.57
CA VAL A 52 2.84 1.90 7.32
C VAL A 52 2.88 3.33 7.84
N GLY A 53 2.08 4.23 7.28
CA GLY A 53 2.03 5.64 7.60
C GLY A 53 0.74 6.05 8.30
N GLU A 54 0.70 5.89 9.63
CA GLU A 54 0.06 6.81 10.57
C GLU A 54 0.90 6.81 11.86
N LEU A 55 2.06 7.45 11.83
CA LEU A 55 2.62 7.99 13.07
C LEU A 55 2.05 9.40 13.23
N ASP A 56 1.00 9.47 14.05
CA ASP A 56 0.64 10.63 14.85
C ASP A 56 0.02 11.83 14.10
N ASP A 57 -1.24 11.71 13.69
CA ASP A 57 -2.16 12.87 13.76
C ASP A 57 -2.90 12.82 15.12
N SER A 58 -2.10 12.71 16.19
CA SER A 58 -2.58 13.08 17.52
C SER A 58 -2.63 14.60 17.52
N PHE A 59 -3.77 15.16 17.10
CA PHE A 59 -4.11 16.57 17.29
C PHE A 59 -3.82 16.97 18.75
N ILE A 60 -2.68 17.62 18.99
CA ILE A 60 -2.34 18.36 20.21
C ILE A 60 -2.15 19.83 19.82
#